data_AF-A0A519F5Q5-F1
#
_entry.id   AF-A0A519F5Q5-F1
#
_cell.length_a   1.000
_cell.length_b   1.000
_cell.length_c   1.000
_cell.angle_alpha   90.00
_cell.angle_beta   90.00
_cell.angle_gamma   90.00
#
_symmetry.space_group_name_H-M   'P 1'
#
loop_
_entity.id
_entity.type
_entity.pdbx_description
1 polymer ?
#
loop_
_entity_poly.entity_id
_entity_poly.type
_entity_poly.pdbx_seq_one_letter_code
_entity_poly.pdbx_strand_id
1 'polypeptide(L)'
;MHIGGIISSPPHRSYMSLSSAAQSPSIPDEERKVPWRDTLRVYLEPATLRMLALGFSAGLPLLLVLGTLSFRLREAGIDRTTIGYLSWVGLAYAFKWVWAPLVDRLPLPPLTTLLGRRRGWLVLSQGIVVAGLIGMALNDPRAGLHPLIWCALLVAFGSATQDIALDAFRIESAETRKQAALAAAYQTGYRLAMIWAGAGVLWVAAWAEVSGAGGYQNAAWRTAYLVMAASMAVGVLTVLLSPEPVRR
;
A
#
# COMPACT_ATOMS: atom_id res chain seq x y z
N MET A 1 82.98 -6.88 -32.74
CA MET A 1 82.47 -8.06 -32.00
C MET A 1 80.96 -8.07 -32.14
N HIS A 2 80.23 -9.05 -32.68
CA HIS A 2 80.45 -10.17 -33.59
C HIS A 2 79.03 -10.62 -34.01
N ILE A 3 78.73 -10.68 -35.32
CA ILE A 3 77.97 -11.75 -36.04
C ILE A 3 76.51 -12.02 -35.60
N GLY A 4 75.52 -12.25 -36.46
CA GLY A 4 75.46 -12.49 -37.89
C GLY A 4 74.00 -12.71 -38.31
N GLY A 5 73.71 -12.54 -39.59
CA GLY A 5 72.44 -12.98 -40.18
C GLY A 5 72.42 -14.49 -40.39
N ILE A 6 71.23 -15.04 -40.65
CA ILE A 6 70.95 -16.06 -41.67
C ILE A 6 69.42 -16.22 -41.76
N ILE A 7 68.94 -16.14 -43.00
CA ILE A 7 67.61 -16.45 -43.48
C ILE A 7 67.48 -17.97 -43.58
N SER A 8 66.40 -18.57 -43.07
CA SER A 8 66.02 -19.94 -43.43
C SER A 8 64.50 -20.09 -43.52
N SER A 9 64.05 -20.55 -44.68
CA SER A 9 62.68 -20.88 -45.08
C SER A 9 61.95 -21.86 -44.14
N PRO A 10 60.61 -21.87 -44.11
CA PRO A 10 59.85 -22.78 -43.25
C PRO A 10 59.67 -24.17 -43.91
N PRO A 11 59.66 -25.27 -43.14
CA PRO A 11 59.21 -26.56 -43.64
C PRO A 11 57.72 -26.79 -43.34
N HIS A 12 57.07 -27.45 -44.30
CA HIS A 12 55.72 -28.02 -44.19
C HIS A 12 55.49 -28.79 -42.88
N ARG A 13 54.37 -28.52 -42.20
CA ARG A 13 53.73 -29.48 -41.31
C ARG A 13 52.20 -29.40 -41.38
N SER A 14 51.66 -30.45 -42.00
CA SER A 14 50.54 -31.27 -41.54
C SER A 14 49.16 -30.61 -41.38
N TYR A 15 48.35 -30.78 -42.42
CA TYR A 15 46.89 -30.82 -42.33
C TYR A 15 46.47 -31.94 -41.38
N MET A 16 46.19 -31.60 -40.12
CA MET A 16 45.48 -32.50 -39.22
C MET A 16 43.98 -32.36 -39.51
N SER A 17 43.51 -33.16 -40.46
CA SER A 17 42.11 -33.54 -40.57
C SER A 17 41.70 -34.25 -39.28
N LEU A 18 41.10 -33.51 -38.35
CA LEU A 18 40.23 -34.09 -37.34
C LEU A 18 38.84 -33.52 -37.57
N SER A 19 38.07 -34.34 -38.28
CA SER A 19 36.62 -34.46 -38.25
C SER A 19 35.95 -33.52 -37.25
N SER A 20 35.28 -32.51 -37.79
CA SER A 20 34.25 -31.73 -37.09
C SER A 20 33.18 -32.70 -36.58
N ALA A 21 33.34 -33.17 -35.34
CA ALA A 21 32.20 -33.61 -34.57
C ALA A 21 31.39 -32.34 -34.30
N ALA A 22 30.44 -32.06 -35.18
CA ALA A 22 29.40 -31.07 -34.96
C ALA A 22 28.69 -31.46 -33.66
N GLN A 23 29.12 -30.87 -32.54
CA GLN A 23 28.30 -30.78 -31.35
C GLN A 23 27.07 -30.00 -31.78
N SER A 24 25.96 -30.72 -31.93
CA SER A 24 24.65 -30.10 -32.11
C SER A 24 24.48 -29.08 -30.99
N PRO A 25 24.05 -27.84 -31.27
CA PRO A 25 23.77 -26.89 -30.22
C PRO A 25 22.74 -27.52 -29.28
N SER A 26 23.13 -27.76 -28.03
CA SER A 26 22.19 -28.12 -26.97
C SER A 26 21.14 -27.02 -26.93
N ILE A 27 19.91 -27.36 -27.33
CA ILE A 27 18.76 -26.46 -27.28
C ILE A 27 18.69 -25.93 -25.84
N PRO A 28 18.65 -24.60 -25.62
CA PRO A 28 18.52 -24.04 -24.28
C PRO A 28 17.28 -24.59 -23.59
N ASP A 29 17.43 -24.91 -22.30
CA ASP A 29 16.41 -25.34 -21.34
C ASP A 29 14.97 -25.28 -21.86
N GLU A 30 14.33 -26.45 -21.96
CA GLU A 30 12.87 -26.53 -22.05
C GLU A 30 12.27 -25.51 -21.07
N GLU A 31 11.46 -24.58 -21.59
CA GLU A 31 10.62 -23.71 -20.78
C GLU A 31 9.83 -24.59 -19.80
N ARG A 32 10.36 -24.72 -18.58
CA ARG A 32 9.73 -25.51 -17.53
C ARG A 32 8.46 -24.77 -17.17
N LYS A 33 7.36 -25.13 -17.84
CA LYS A 33 6.04 -24.52 -17.67
C LYS A 33 5.69 -24.60 -16.20
N VAL A 34 5.88 -23.50 -15.48
CA VAL A 34 5.57 -23.43 -14.05
C VAL A 34 4.09 -23.76 -13.93
N PRO A 35 3.73 -24.81 -13.17
CA PRO A 35 2.33 -25.22 -13.07
C PRO A 35 1.51 -24.04 -12.56
N TRP A 36 0.35 -23.78 -13.17
CA TRP A 36 -0.55 -22.69 -12.78
C TRP A 36 -0.90 -22.71 -11.28
N ARG A 37 -0.89 -23.91 -10.67
CA ARG A 37 -1.08 -24.14 -9.23
C ARG A 37 0.06 -23.56 -8.38
N ASP A 38 1.30 -23.68 -8.85
CA ASP A 38 2.46 -23.13 -8.15
C ASP A 38 2.50 -21.60 -8.28
N THR A 39 2.02 -21.05 -9.39
CA THR A 39 1.81 -19.60 -9.55
C THR A 39 0.72 -19.07 -8.60
N LEU A 40 -0.39 -19.81 -8.41
CA LEU A 40 -1.44 -19.43 -7.44
C LEU A 40 -1.00 -19.57 -5.98
N ARG A 41 -0.16 -20.55 -5.66
CA ARG A 41 0.39 -20.73 -4.31
C ARG A 41 1.17 -19.51 -3.82
N VAL A 42 1.83 -18.77 -4.73
CA VAL A 42 2.53 -17.51 -4.40
C VAL A 42 1.56 -16.45 -3.84
N TYR A 43 0.30 -16.44 -4.29
CA TYR A 43 -0.71 -15.51 -3.79
C TYR A 43 -1.26 -15.88 -2.40
N LEU A 44 -1.18 -17.16 -2.03
CA LEU A 44 -1.57 -17.66 -0.71
C LEU A 44 -0.42 -17.61 0.30
N GLU A 45 0.77 -17.16 -0.11
CA GLU A 45 1.88 -17.00 0.82
C GLU A 45 1.57 -15.90 1.86
N PRO A 46 2.01 -16.07 3.12
CA PRO A 46 1.76 -15.10 4.18
C PRO A 46 2.24 -13.68 3.84
N ALA A 47 3.34 -13.55 3.09
CA ALA A 47 3.85 -12.25 2.65
C ALA A 47 2.88 -11.53 1.70
N THR A 48 2.28 -12.27 0.76
CA THR A 48 1.33 -11.74 -0.24
C THR A 48 0.00 -11.36 0.41
N LEU A 49 -0.50 -12.19 1.33
CA LEU A 49 -1.70 -11.89 2.12
C LEU A 49 -1.51 -10.64 3.01
N ARG A 50 -0.33 -10.47 3.60
CA ARG A 50 0.01 -9.24 4.35
C ARG A 50 -0.02 -8.00 3.46
N MET A 51 0.56 -8.08 2.25
CA MET A 51 0.53 -6.96 1.30
C MET A 51 -0.89 -6.62 0.87
N LEU A 52 -1.74 -7.63 0.66
CA LEU A 52 -3.15 -7.42 0.35
C LEU A 52 -3.87 -6.70 1.50
N ALA A 53 -3.71 -7.15 2.74
CA ALA A 53 -4.34 -6.54 3.90
C ALA A 53 -3.83 -5.11 4.18
N LEU A 54 -2.53 -4.86 3.98
CA LEU A 54 -1.95 -3.51 4.10
C LEU A 54 -2.42 -2.59 2.98
N GLY A 55 -2.51 -3.09 1.75
CA GLY A 55 -3.09 -2.35 0.62
C GLY A 55 -4.54 -2.01 0.87
N PHE A 56 -5.31 -2.94 1.43
CA PHE A 56 -6.70 -2.68 1.84
C PHE A 56 -6.77 -1.56 2.88
N SER A 57 -6.00 -1.65 3.97
CA SER A 57 -5.99 -0.59 4.99
C SER A 57 -5.51 0.77 4.45
N ALA A 58 -4.63 0.80 3.46
CA ALA A 58 -4.15 2.05 2.84
C ALA A 58 -5.19 2.72 1.93
N GLY A 59 -6.02 1.93 1.25
CA GLY A 59 -7.02 2.45 0.31
C GLY A 59 -8.26 3.07 0.97
N LEU A 60 -8.59 2.65 2.20
CA LEU A 60 -9.79 3.12 2.90
C LEU A 60 -9.80 4.63 3.16
N PRO A 61 -8.77 5.24 3.77
CA PRO A 61 -8.89 6.59 4.31
C PRO A 61 -8.97 7.64 3.21
N LEU A 62 -8.23 7.43 2.11
CA LEU A 62 -8.20 8.34 0.96
C LEU A 62 -9.61 8.58 0.42
N LEU A 63 -10.36 7.51 0.14
CA LEU A 63 -11.68 7.64 -0.43
C LEU A 63 -12.69 8.16 0.59
N LEU A 64 -12.55 7.79 1.87
CA LEU A 64 -13.44 8.27 2.93
C LEU A 64 -13.35 9.78 3.15
N VAL A 65 -12.17 10.36 2.99
CA VAL A 65 -11.93 11.80 3.15
C VAL A 65 -12.29 12.58 1.89
N LEU A 66 -11.89 12.11 0.70
CA LEU A 66 -12.07 12.89 -0.53
C LEU A 66 -13.43 12.67 -1.20
N GLY A 67 -13.96 11.45 -1.15
CA GLY A 67 -15.21 11.07 -1.80
C GLY A 67 -16.39 11.02 -0.85
N THR A 68 -16.34 10.09 0.11
CA THR A 68 -17.49 9.76 0.97
C THR A 68 -17.89 10.92 1.87
N LEU A 69 -16.92 11.65 2.43
CA LEU A 69 -17.20 12.83 3.24
C LEU A 69 -17.97 13.90 2.43
N SER A 70 -17.55 14.14 1.19
CA SER A 70 -18.23 15.07 0.28
C SER A 70 -19.68 14.67 0.03
N PHE A 71 -19.95 13.37 -0.08
CA PHE A 71 -21.32 12.86 -0.19
C PHE A 71 -22.12 13.08 1.11
N ARG A 72 -21.56 12.69 2.27
CA ARG A 72 -22.20 12.89 3.59
C ARG A 72 -22.56 14.34 3.85
N LEU A 73 -21.69 15.28 3.48
CA LEU A 73 -21.91 16.71 3.67
C LEU A 73 -23.01 17.24 2.75
N ARG A 74 -23.01 16.79 1.50
CA ARG A 74 -24.07 17.14 0.55
C ARG A 74 -25.43 16.66 1.05
N GLU A 75 -25.50 15.44 1.56
CA GLU A 75 -26.73 14.89 2.13
C GLU A 75 -27.15 15.61 3.43
N ALA A 76 -26.19 16.02 4.26
CA ALA A 76 -26.44 16.85 5.44
C ALA A 76 -27.02 18.24 5.09
N GLY A 77 -26.95 18.65 3.82
CA GLY A 77 -27.45 19.94 3.32
C GLY A 77 -26.40 21.05 3.28
N ILE A 78 -25.11 20.70 3.39
CA ILE A 78 -24.01 21.66 3.33
C ILE A 78 -23.82 22.14 1.89
N ASP A 79 -23.52 23.44 1.74
CA ASP A 79 -23.35 24.07 0.44
C ASP A 79 -22.13 23.53 -0.31
N ARG A 80 -22.20 23.56 -1.65
CA ARG A 80 -21.15 23.01 -2.52
C ARG A 80 -19.82 23.76 -2.40
N THR A 81 -19.86 25.05 -2.09
CA THR A 81 -18.67 25.88 -1.90
C THR A 81 -17.86 25.44 -0.68
N THR A 82 -18.52 25.18 0.45
CA THR A 82 -17.90 24.63 1.66
C THR A 82 -17.35 23.22 1.45
N ILE A 83 -18.08 22.37 0.72
CA ILE A 83 -17.56 21.05 0.30
C ILE A 83 -16.32 21.20 -0.59
N GLY A 84 -16.31 22.20 -1.48
CA GLY A 84 -15.13 22.57 -2.28
C GLY A 84 -13.94 22.96 -1.41
N TYR A 85 -14.14 23.76 -0.35
CA TYR A 85 -13.08 24.11 0.59
C TYR A 85 -12.51 22.90 1.34
N LEU A 86 -13.34 21.90 1.63
CA LEU A 86 -12.87 20.64 2.22
C LEU A 86 -11.94 19.83 1.30
N SER A 87 -11.96 20.05 -0.02
CA SER A 87 -11.00 19.41 -0.93
C SER A 87 -9.54 19.83 -0.63
N TRP A 88 -9.33 20.95 0.06
CA TRP A 88 -8.01 21.37 0.55
C TRP A 88 -7.44 20.42 1.61
N VAL A 89 -8.27 19.63 2.30
CA VAL A 89 -7.78 18.53 3.16
C VAL A 89 -6.97 17.53 2.33
N GLY A 90 -7.34 17.32 1.07
CA GLY A 90 -6.59 16.49 0.13
C GLY A 90 -5.18 16.99 -0.16
N LEU A 91 -4.90 18.28 0.09
CA LEU A 91 -3.58 18.87 -0.06
C LEU A 91 -2.56 18.23 0.90
N ALA A 92 -3.00 17.67 2.04
CA ALA A 92 -2.13 16.90 2.94
C ALA A 92 -1.43 15.74 2.20
N TYR A 93 -2.12 15.06 1.27
CA TYR A 93 -1.50 14.01 0.47
C TYR A 93 -0.39 14.54 -0.44
N ALA A 94 -0.55 15.76 -0.98
CA ALA A 94 0.44 16.40 -1.84
C ALA A 94 1.65 16.91 -1.05
N PHE A 95 1.47 17.36 0.19
CA PHE A 95 2.54 17.88 1.04
C PHE A 95 3.30 16.81 1.82
N LYS A 96 2.95 15.53 1.67
CA LYS A 96 3.55 14.43 2.43
C LYS A 96 5.08 14.35 2.33
N TRP A 97 5.66 14.84 1.22
CA TRP A 97 7.12 14.91 1.04
C TRP A 97 7.83 15.79 2.09
N VAL A 98 7.13 16.77 2.70
CA VAL A 98 7.72 17.67 3.69
C VAL A 98 8.11 16.91 4.97
N TRP A 99 7.28 15.97 5.42
CA TRP A 99 7.54 15.19 6.64
C TRP A 99 7.99 13.76 6.36
N ALA A 100 8.06 13.31 5.10
CA ALA A 100 8.60 12.00 4.74
C ALA A 100 10.02 11.75 5.31
N PRO A 101 10.99 12.70 5.26
CA PRO A 101 12.31 12.50 5.85
C PRO A 101 12.25 12.30 7.38
N LEU A 102 11.27 12.91 8.04
CA LEU A 102 11.06 12.76 9.49
C LEU A 102 10.58 11.34 9.80
N VAL A 103 9.61 10.83 9.04
CA VAL A 103 9.09 9.46 9.18
C VAL A 103 10.20 8.42 8.95
N ASP A 104 11.11 8.68 8.00
CA ASP A 104 12.22 7.78 7.70
C ASP A 104 13.31 7.78 8.78
N ARG A 105 13.63 8.94 9.37
CA ARG A 105 14.79 9.09 10.25
C ARG A 105 14.46 9.00 11.73
N LEU A 106 13.25 9.36 12.14
CA LEU A 106 12.89 9.46 13.55
C LEU A 106 12.56 8.08 14.15
N PRO A 107 13.33 7.58 15.12
CA PRO A 107 12.88 6.48 15.96
C PRO A 107 11.78 6.98 16.90
N LEU A 108 10.73 6.18 17.08
CA LEU A 108 9.65 6.36 18.05
C LEU A 108 9.82 5.36 19.22
N PRO A 109 10.58 5.65 20.29
CA PRO A 109 10.62 4.80 21.48
C PRO A 109 9.28 4.99 22.22
N PRO A 110 8.43 3.96 22.45
CA PRO A 110 8.71 2.51 22.61
C PRO A 110 8.28 1.59 21.45
N LEU A 111 7.58 2.09 20.43
CA LEU A 111 7.11 1.29 19.29
C LEU A 111 8.28 0.73 18.46
N THR A 112 9.38 1.49 18.36
CA THR A 112 10.58 1.14 17.59
C THR A 112 11.36 0.01 18.26
N THR A 113 11.34 -0.05 19.60
CA THR A 113 12.03 -1.09 20.38
C THR A 113 11.25 -2.40 20.41
N LEU A 114 9.92 -2.37 20.25
CA LEU A 114 9.07 -3.56 20.31
C LEU A 114 8.74 -4.16 18.94
N LEU A 115 8.57 -3.33 17.91
CA LEU A 115 8.06 -3.76 16.60
C LEU A 115 9.02 -3.44 15.44
N GLY A 116 10.11 -2.72 15.71
CA GLY A 116 10.95 -2.13 14.67
C GLY A 116 10.38 -0.82 14.13
N ARG A 117 11.25 -0.01 13.52
CA ARG A 117 10.95 1.37 13.10
C ARG A 117 9.78 1.50 12.13
N ARG A 118 9.78 0.70 11.05
CA ARG A 118 8.75 0.79 10.00
C ARG A 118 7.37 0.39 10.50
N ARG A 119 7.30 -0.66 11.31
CA ARG A 119 6.03 -1.13 11.88
C ARG A 119 5.47 -0.19 12.92
N GLY A 120 6.34 0.39 13.75
CA GLY A 120 5.92 1.43 14.70
C GLY A 120 5.21 2.58 14.00
N TRP A 121 5.77 3.07 12.88
CA TRP A 121 5.15 4.12 12.07
C TRP A 121 3.87 3.68 11.37
N LEU A 122 3.78 2.44 10.89
CA LEU A 122 2.55 1.89 10.31
C LEU A 122 1.42 1.79 11.34
N VAL A 123 1.70 1.25 12.53
CA VAL A 123 0.70 1.16 13.60
C VAL A 123 0.28 2.54 14.10
N LEU A 124 1.24 3.46 14.26
CA LEU A 124 0.93 4.84 14.67
C LEU A 124 0.04 5.54 13.65
N SER A 125 0.40 5.49 12.36
CA SER A 125 -0.37 6.14 11.30
C SER A 125 -1.78 5.53 11.16
N GLN A 126 -1.90 4.20 11.23
CA GLN A 126 -3.21 3.53 11.26
C GLN A 126 -4.02 3.92 12.49
N GLY A 127 -3.38 4.05 13.67
CA GLY A 127 -4.04 4.53 14.89
C GLY A 127 -4.56 5.97 14.76
N ILE A 128 -3.77 6.86 14.15
CA ILE A 128 -4.19 8.24 13.86
C ILE A 128 -5.41 8.25 12.91
N VAL A 129 -5.39 7.42 11.86
CA VAL A 129 -6.51 7.27 10.94
C VAL A 129 -7.76 6.76 11.67
N VAL A 130 -7.63 5.72 12.49
CA VAL A 130 -8.76 5.16 13.27
C VAL A 130 -9.34 6.21 14.21
N ALA A 131 -8.50 6.93 14.96
CA ALA A 131 -8.94 7.99 15.84
C ALA A 131 -9.66 9.12 15.08
N GLY A 132 -9.13 9.51 13.92
CA GLY A 132 -9.75 10.50 13.04
C GLY A 132 -11.10 10.02 12.50
N LEU A 133 -11.22 8.78 12.05
CA LEU A 133 -12.49 8.20 11.55
C LEU A 133 -13.53 8.10 12.66
N ILE A 134 -13.15 7.68 13.87
CA ILE A 134 -14.03 7.70 15.04
C ILE A 134 -14.46 9.14 15.35
N GLY A 135 -13.54 10.10 15.33
CA GLY A 135 -13.86 11.52 15.47
C GLY A 135 -14.86 11.99 14.41
N MET A 136 -14.68 11.63 13.14
CA MET A 136 -15.64 11.95 12.08
C MET A 136 -17.00 11.29 12.31
N ALA A 137 -17.04 10.06 12.85
CA ALA A 137 -18.28 9.36 13.16
C ALA A 137 -19.08 10.06 14.28
N LEU A 138 -18.39 10.57 15.30
CA LEU A 138 -19.01 11.19 16.47
C LEU A 138 -19.43 12.65 16.25
N ASN A 139 -18.84 13.34 15.27
CA ASN A 139 -19.16 14.73 14.96
C ASN A 139 -20.25 14.83 13.89
N ASP A 140 -21.31 15.59 14.19
CA ASP A 140 -22.38 15.89 13.25
C ASP A 140 -22.04 17.14 12.42
N PRO A 141 -21.95 17.05 11.08
CA PRO A 141 -21.77 18.22 10.23
C PRO A 141 -22.83 19.31 10.42
N ARG A 142 -24.05 18.96 10.86
CA ARG A 142 -25.11 19.94 11.16
C ARG A 142 -24.90 20.68 12.49
N ALA A 143 -24.25 20.05 13.46
CA ALA A 143 -23.94 20.68 14.75
C ALA A 143 -22.68 21.55 14.68
N GLY A 144 -21.77 21.25 13.74
CA GLY A 144 -20.60 22.07 13.47
C GLY A 144 -19.62 21.38 12.54
N LEU A 145 -19.18 22.10 11.49
CA LEU A 145 -18.24 21.57 10.51
C LEU A 145 -16.79 21.58 11.01
N HIS A 146 -16.44 22.51 11.90
CA HIS A 146 -15.05 22.72 12.29
C HIS A 146 -14.41 21.48 12.94
N PRO A 147 -15.04 20.78 13.91
CA PRO A 147 -14.49 19.54 14.46
C PRO A 147 -14.33 18.44 13.41
N LEU A 148 -15.31 18.33 12.50
CA LEU A 148 -15.29 17.34 11.42
C LEU A 148 -14.12 17.58 10.46
N ILE A 149 -13.83 18.84 10.12
CA ILE A 149 -12.69 19.23 9.28
C ILE A 149 -11.36 18.84 9.96
N TRP A 150 -11.19 19.12 11.25
CA TRP A 150 -9.98 18.72 11.99
C TRP A 150 -9.81 17.20 12.05
N CYS A 151 -10.90 16.45 12.24
CA CYS A 151 -10.85 14.99 12.16
C CYS A 151 -10.49 14.51 10.74
N ALA A 152 -11.05 15.11 9.69
CA ALA A 152 -10.72 14.78 8.31
C ALA A 152 -9.25 15.08 7.97
N LEU A 153 -8.70 16.21 8.46
CA LEU A 153 -7.29 16.54 8.37
C LEU A 153 -6.42 15.52 9.11
N LEU A 154 -6.83 15.09 10.29
CA LEU A 154 -6.13 14.06 11.06
C LEU A 154 -6.09 12.72 10.28
N VAL A 155 -7.21 12.33 9.67
CA VAL A 155 -7.27 11.14 8.80
C VAL A 155 -6.37 11.30 7.59
N ALA A 156 -6.42 12.44 6.90
CA ALA A 156 -5.59 12.70 5.72
C ALA A 156 -4.09 12.69 6.06
N PHE A 157 -3.69 13.31 7.17
CA PHE A 157 -2.32 13.30 7.67
C PHE A 157 -1.86 11.89 8.06
N GLY A 158 -2.67 11.16 8.82
CA GLY A 158 -2.39 9.76 9.19
C GLY A 158 -2.27 8.87 7.95
N SER A 159 -3.18 9.00 6.99
CA SER A 159 -3.18 8.25 5.74
C SER A 159 -1.94 8.57 4.88
N ALA A 160 -1.59 9.84 4.73
CA ALA A 160 -0.40 10.24 3.98
C ALA A 160 0.89 9.74 4.65
N THR A 161 0.92 9.70 5.98
CA THR A 161 2.02 9.12 6.77
C THR A 161 2.09 7.60 6.60
N GLN A 162 0.93 6.93 6.57
CA GLN A 162 0.83 5.50 6.30
C GLN A 162 1.37 5.15 4.91
N ASP A 163 1.05 5.97 3.89
CA ASP A 163 1.59 5.78 2.54
C ASP A 163 3.12 5.84 2.52
N ILE A 164 3.73 6.84 3.16
CA ILE A 164 5.19 6.97 3.26
C ILE A 164 5.81 5.72 3.90
N ALA A 165 5.24 5.29 5.03
CA ALA A 165 5.74 4.12 5.75
C ALA A 165 5.58 2.82 4.93
N LEU A 166 4.49 2.69 4.16
CA LEU A 166 4.24 1.55 3.27
C LEU A 166 5.17 1.56 2.05
N ASP A 167 5.40 2.72 1.45
CA ASP A 167 6.31 2.86 0.30
C ASP A 167 7.72 2.43 0.70
N ALA A 168 8.20 2.87 1.86
CA ALA A 168 9.49 2.43 2.38
C ALA A 168 9.50 0.93 2.77
N PHE A 169 8.44 0.44 3.41
CA PHE A 169 8.32 -0.98 3.77
C PHE A 169 8.36 -1.90 2.53
N ARG A 170 7.73 -1.48 1.43
CA ARG A 170 7.73 -2.23 0.16
C ARG A 170 9.10 -2.28 -0.49
N ILE A 171 9.87 -1.19 -0.43
CA ILE A 171 11.24 -1.15 -0.95
C ILE A 171 12.15 -2.07 -0.12
N GLU A 172 12.04 -2.05 1.20
CA GLU A 172 12.88 -2.85 2.11
C GLU A 172 12.52 -4.35 2.10
N SER A 173 11.25 -4.71 1.86
CA SER A 173 10.78 -6.11 1.90
C SER A 173 10.98 -6.87 0.58
N ALA A 174 11.58 -6.24 -0.43
CA ALA A 174 11.56 -6.72 -1.80
C ALA A 174 12.71 -7.71 -2.09
N GLU A 175 12.45 -9.02 -1.95
CA GLU A 175 13.25 -10.02 -2.65
C GLU A 175 12.89 -10.00 -4.15
N THR A 176 13.90 -9.80 -5.01
CA THR A 176 13.78 -9.46 -6.44
C THR A 176 12.85 -10.37 -7.25
N ARG A 177 12.65 -11.61 -6.80
CA ARG A 177 11.89 -12.65 -7.51
C ARG A 177 10.37 -12.65 -7.24
N LYS A 178 9.88 -11.98 -6.18
CA LYS A 178 8.44 -12.00 -5.79
C LYS A 178 7.74 -10.63 -5.82
N GLN A 179 8.45 -9.58 -6.27
CA GLN A 179 7.92 -8.20 -6.29
C GLN A 179 6.62 -8.04 -7.07
N ALA A 180 6.50 -8.71 -8.23
CA ALA A 180 5.31 -8.61 -9.07
C ALA A 180 4.04 -9.10 -8.33
N ALA A 181 4.13 -10.25 -7.65
CA ALA A 181 3.02 -10.81 -6.88
C ALA A 181 2.66 -9.93 -5.67
N LEU A 182 3.66 -9.42 -4.95
CA LEU A 182 3.46 -8.52 -3.80
C LEU A 182 2.80 -7.21 -4.22
N ALA A 183 3.25 -6.59 -5.33
CA ALA A 183 2.67 -5.36 -5.86
C ALA A 183 1.23 -5.59 -6.38
N ALA A 184 0.98 -6.71 -7.07
CA ALA A 184 -0.34 -7.07 -7.54
C ALA A 184 -1.33 -7.29 -6.37
N ALA A 185 -0.91 -7.98 -5.31
CA ALA A 185 -1.71 -8.19 -4.12
C ALA A 185 -2.02 -6.87 -3.39
N TYR A 186 -1.01 -6.01 -3.23
CA TYR A 186 -1.20 -4.67 -2.66
C TYR A 186 -2.22 -3.85 -3.45
N GLN A 187 -2.07 -3.79 -4.78
CA GLN A 187 -2.99 -3.02 -5.63
C GLN A 187 -4.41 -3.59 -5.62
N THR A 188 -4.53 -4.92 -5.53
CA THR A 188 -5.82 -5.61 -5.41
C THR A 188 -6.49 -5.24 -4.10
N GLY A 189 -5.78 -5.33 -2.97
CA GLY A 189 -6.27 -4.91 -1.66
C GLY A 189 -6.72 -3.45 -1.66
N TYR A 190 -5.91 -2.56 -2.23
CA TYR A 190 -6.22 -1.13 -2.36
C TYR A 190 -7.50 -0.87 -3.15
N ARG A 191 -7.70 -1.57 -4.27
CA ARG A 191 -8.93 -1.44 -5.06
C ARG A 191 -10.16 -1.98 -4.34
N LEU A 192 -10.03 -3.11 -3.64
CA LEU A 192 -11.10 -3.64 -2.80
C LEU A 192 -11.49 -2.66 -1.71
N ALA A 193 -10.50 -1.99 -1.10
CA ALA A 193 -10.75 -0.94 -0.13
C ALA A 193 -11.45 0.27 -0.72
N MET A 194 -11.10 0.72 -1.93
CA MET A 194 -11.85 1.80 -2.59
C MET A 194 -13.30 1.41 -2.87
N ILE A 195 -13.57 0.16 -3.27
CA ILE A 195 -14.96 -0.31 -3.45
C ILE A 195 -15.69 -0.30 -2.09
N TRP A 196 -15.04 -0.78 -1.03
CA TRP A 196 -15.61 -0.84 0.31
C TRP A 196 -15.85 0.56 0.91
N ALA A 197 -14.87 1.46 0.82
CA ALA A 197 -14.97 2.84 1.30
C ALA A 197 -15.87 3.73 0.43
N GLY A 198 -16.23 3.31 -0.78
CA GLY A 198 -17.12 4.03 -1.68
C GLY A 198 -18.54 3.46 -1.64
N ALA A 199 -18.74 2.28 -2.25
CA ALA A 199 -20.06 1.65 -2.29
C ALA A 199 -20.42 0.99 -0.95
N GLY A 200 -19.46 0.33 -0.30
CA GLY A 200 -19.69 -0.38 0.96
C GLY A 200 -20.13 0.53 2.10
N VAL A 201 -19.49 1.70 2.26
CA VAL A 201 -19.88 2.68 3.30
C VAL A 201 -21.28 3.23 3.09
N LEU A 202 -21.68 3.47 1.83
CA LEU A 202 -23.04 3.93 1.50
C LEU A 202 -24.05 2.82 1.76
N TRP A 203 -23.71 1.58 1.44
CA TRP A 203 -24.53 0.41 1.78
C TRP A 203 -24.71 0.26 3.30
N VAL A 204 -23.63 0.42 4.09
CA VAL A 204 -23.73 0.39 5.57
C VAL A 204 -24.55 1.56 6.10
N ALA A 205 -24.39 2.76 5.54
CA ALA A 205 -25.20 3.92 5.91
C ALA A 205 -26.68 3.63 5.65
N ALA A 206 -27.04 3.23 4.42
CA ALA A 206 -28.42 2.89 4.05
C ALA A 206 -29.00 1.74 4.89
N TRP A 207 -28.18 0.73 5.24
CA TRP A 207 -28.61 -0.36 6.12
C TRP A 207 -28.88 0.12 7.57
N ALA A 208 -28.12 1.09 8.06
CA ALA A 208 -28.27 1.66 9.39
C ALA A 208 -29.32 2.77 9.48
N GLU A 209 -29.90 3.21 8.36
CA GLU A 209 -30.99 4.18 8.33
C GLU A 209 -32.29 3.59 8.87
N VAL A 210 -33.01 4.41 9.64
CA VAL A 210 -34.35 4.05 10.13
C VAL A 210 -35.36 4.32 9.02
N SER A 211 -36.03 3.25 8.56
CA SER A 211 -37.10 3.32 7.57
C SER A 211 -38.22 4.25 8.02
N GLY A 212 -38.59 5.21 7.16
CA GLY A 212 -39.69 6.16 7.41
C GLY A 212 -39.30 7.47 8.10
N ALA A 213 -38.05 7.63 8.57
CA ALA A 213 -37.60 8.86 9.22
C ALA A 213 -37.34 10.03 8.24
N GLY A 214 -37.03 9.73 6.97
CA GLY A 214 -36.86 10.71 5.89
C GLY A 214 -35.67 11.66 6.06
N GLY A 215 -34.80 11.75 5.04
CA GLY A 215 -33.68 12.69 5.02
C GLY A 215 -32.46 12.24 5.84
N TYR A 216 -31.53 13.18 6.05
CA TYR A 216 -30.22 12.91 6.66
C TYR A 216 -30.30 12.35 8.09
N GLN A 217 -29.72 11.17 8.29
CA GLN A 217 -29.61 10.54 9.61
C GLN A 217 -28.16 10.45 10.06
N ASN A 218 -27.76 11.29 11.00
CA ASN A 218 -26.39 11.27 11.54
C ASN A 218 -26.03 9.91 12.16
N ALA A 219 -26.98 9.24 12.80
CA ALA A 219 -26.77 7.92 13.41
C ALA A 219 -26.35 6.85 12.39
N ALA A 220 -26.93 6.87 11.18
CA ALA A 220 -26.57 5.96 10.10
C ALA A 220 -25.12 6.19 9.63
N TRP A 221 -24.75 7.46 9.44
CA TRP A 221 -23.37 7.84 9.11
C TRP A 221 -22.37 7.52 10.21
N ARG A 222 -22.75 7.69 11.48
CA ARG A 222 -21.92 7.29 12.61
C ARG A 222 -21.61 5.79 12.54
N THR A 223 -22.62 4.96 12.29
CA THR A 223 -22.43 3.51 12.12
C THR A 223 -21.51 3.22 10.92
N ALA A 224 -21.74 3.85 9.78
CA ALA A 224 -20.92 3.67 8.58
C ALA A 224 -19.44 4.01 8.83
N TYR A 225 -19.13 5.18 9.42
CA TYR A 225 -17.76 5.56 9.74
C TYR A 225 -17.12 4.68 10.83
N LEU A 226 -17.88 4.20 11.81
CA LEU A 226 -17.37 3.25 12.81
C LEU A 226 -17.04 1.89 12.20
N VAL A 227 -17.83 1.39 11.26
CA VAL A 227 -17.52 0.17 10.52
C VAL A 227 -16.25 0.33 9.68
N MET A 228 -16.05 1.50 9.05
CA MET A 228 -14.81 1.80 8.32
C MET A 228 -13.60 1.92 9.25
N ALA A 229 -13.78 2.51 10.45
CA ALA A 229 -12.74 2.53 11.47
C ALA A 229 -12.42 1.11 11.95
N ALA A 230 -13.42 0.24 12.11
CA ALA A 230 -13.21 -1.16 12.46
C ALA A 230 -12.49 -1.94 11.35
N SER A 231 -12.75 -1.65 10.07
CA SER A 231 -12.07 -2.34 8.96
C SER A 231 -10.58 -2.00 8.87
N MET A 232 -10.13 -0.88 9.45
CA MET A 232 -8.69 -0.59 9.63
C MET A 232 -7.99 -1.59 10.56
N ALA A 233 -8.72 -2.28 11.45
CA ALA A 233 -8.14 -3.31 12.33
C ALA A 233 -7.48 -4.44 11.53
N VAL A 234 -7.95 -4.72 10.30
CA VAL A 234 -7.32 -5.69 9.39
C VAL A 234 -5.86 -5.29 9.11
N GLY A 235 -5.60 -3.99 8.88
CA GLY A 235 -4.25 -3.46 8.70
C GLY A 235 -3.42 -3.57 9.96
N VAL A 236 -3.98 -3.13 11.10
CA VAL A 236 -3.27 -3.11 12.39
C VAL A 236 -2.86 -4.52 12.82
N LEU A 237 -3.80 -5.47 12.80
CA LEU A 237 -3.54 -6.87 13.14
C LEU A 237 -2.51 -7.49 12.19
N THR A 238 -2.56 -7.17 10.91
CA THR A 238 -1.58 -7.65 9.93
C THR A 238 -0.17 -7.17 10.28
N VAL A 239 0.01 -5.90 10.66
CA VAL A 239 1.33 -5.37 11.05
C VAL A 239 1.83 -6.06 12.33
N LEU A 240 0.96 -6.22 13.33
CA LEU A 240 1.31 -6.84 14.61
C LEU A 240 1.66 -8.32 14.49
N LEU A 241 0.98 -9.06 13.61
CA LEU A 241 1.19 -10.51 13.41
C LEU A 241 2.30 -10.83 12.40
N SER A 242 2.87 -9.83 11.73
CA SER A 242 3.95 -10.06 10.78
C SER A 242 5.30 -10.25 11.52
N PRO A 243 6.21 -11.13 11.09
CA PRO A 243 7.56 -11.28 11.65
C PRO A 243 8.54 -10.24 11.08
N GLU A 244 9.40 -9.63 11.90
CA GLU A 244 10.21 -8.44 11.55
C GLU A 244 11.00 -8.65 10.24
N PRO A 245 11.01 -7.68 9.29
CA PRO A 245 11.89 -7.77 8.14
C PRO A 245 13.34 -7.81 8.64
N VAL A 246 14.08 -8.83 8.26
CA VAL A 246 15.49 -8.98 8.65
C VAL A 246 16.25 -7.78 8.12
N ARG A 247 16.77 -6.92 9.01
CA ARG A 247 17.72 -5.87 8.64
C ARG A 247 18.91 -6.52 7.95
N ARG A 248 19.15 -6.18 6.69
CA ARG A 248 20.50 -6.28 6.11
C ARG A 248 21.25 -4.99 6.36
#